data_AF-A0A2T5P4R2-F1
#
_entry.id   AF-A0A2T5P4R2-F1
#
_cell.length_a   1.000
_cell.length_b   1.000
_cell.length_c   1.000
_cell.angle_alpha   90.00
_cell.angle_beta   90.00
_cell.angle_gamma   90.00
#
_symmetry.space_group_name_H-M   'P 1'
#
loop_
_entity.id
_entity.type
_entity.pdbx_description
1 polymer ?
#
loop_
_entity_poly.entity_id
_entity_poly.type
_entity_poly.pdbx_seq_one_letter_code
_entity_poly.pdbx_strand_id
1 'polypeptide(L)'
;MADLQIAEIPYENGKIKFRYSRYLSSDESRWIRYGLFVAYHPNGKIASEGNYEHGSEQGLWRDFHENGKLAAEGEYQAGEQIGNWKYWNNEGVSEG
;
A
#
# COMPACT_ATOMS: atom_id res chain seq x y z
N MET A 1 21.67 9.23 -7.20
CA MET A 1 20.60 8.24 -7.01
C MET A 1 20.44 8.10 -5.50
N ALA A 2 19.23 8.25 -4.97
CA ALA A 2 18.99 8.02 -3.55
C ALA A 2 18.94 6.51 -3.29
N ASP A 3 19.67 6.02 -2.29
CA ASP A 3 19.62 4.61 -1.93
C ASP A 3 18.28 4.31 -1.26
N LEU A 4 17.47 3.47 -1.93
CA LEU A 4 16.21 3.00 -1.39
C LEU A 4 16.47 1.94 -0.30
N GLN A 5 15.82 2.12 0.84
CA GLN A 5 15.82 1.18 1.95
C GLN A 5 14.45 0.52 2.09
N ILE A 6 14.45 -0.77 2.43
CA ILE A 6 13.23 -1.51 2.74
C ILE A 6 12.94 -1.37 4.23
N ALA A 7 11.73 -0.91 4.57
CA ALA A 7 11.21 -0.95 5.91
C ALA A 7 10.22 -2.12 6.06
N GLU A 8 10.37 -2.89 7.12
CA GLU A 8 9.44 -3.94 7.53
C GLU A 8 8.95 -3.64 8.95
N ILE A 9 7.65 -3.39 9.08
CA ILE A 9 7.01 -3.06 10.35
C ILE A 9 6.14 -4.26 10.73
N PRO A 10 6.44 -4.99 11.82
CA PRO A 10 5.63 -6.11 12.26
C PRO A 10 4.42 -5.68 13.09
N TYR A 11 3.43 -6.57 13.19
CA TYR A 11 2.43 -6.60 14.25
C TYR A 11 3.06 -7.05 15.58
N GLU A 12 2.31 -6.91 16.68
CA GLU A 12 2.73 -7.41 18.00
C GLU A 12 3.02 -8.92 18.02
N ASN A 13 2.35 -9.69 17.15
CA ASN A 13 2.56 -11.13 17.00
C ASN A 13 3.79 -11.51 16.14
N GLY A 14 4.57 -10.52 15.69
CA GLY A 14 5.78 -10.73 14.88
C GLY A 14 5.55 -10.90 13.38
N LYS A 15 4.30 -11.07 12.89
CA LYS A 15 4.03 -11.09 11.45
C LYS A 15 4.19 -9.68 10.86
N ILE A 16 4.63 -9.58 9.61
CA ILE A 16 4.78 -8.29 8.95
C ILE A 16 3.41 -7.63 8.76
N LYS A 17 3.30 -6.36 9.14
CA LYS A 17 2.15 -5.49 8.94
C LYS A 17 2.33 -4.61 7.71
N PHE A 18 3.52 -4.03 7.56
CA PHE A 18 3.87 -3.18 6.42
C PHE A 18 5.24 -3.53 5.89
N ARG A 19 5.38 -3.54 4.57
CA ARG A 19 6.66 -3.60 3.87
C ARG A 19 6.67 -2.54 2.77
N TYR A 20 7.64 -1.64 2.80
CA TYR A 20 7.73 -0.59 1.78
C TYR A 20 9.14 -0.05 1.61
N SER A 21 9.40 0.49 0.42
CA SER A 21 10.63 1.20 0.09
C SER A 21 10.58 2.66 0.56
N ARG A 22 11.69 3.19 1.06
CA ARG A 22 11.84 4.58 1.52
C ARG A 22 13.25 5.10 1.29
N TYR A 23 13.42 6.41 1.15
CA TYR A 23 14.71 7.08 1.13
C TYR A 23 14.75 8.20 2.18
N LEU A 24 15.94 8.59 2.61
CA LEU A 24 16.11 9.70 3.55
C LEU A 24 16.03 11.03 2.78
N SER A 25 15.30 12.01 3.29
CA SER A 25 15.21 13.35 2.70
C SER A 25 16.59 14.00 2.59
N SER A 26 16.76 14.93 1.66
CA SER A 26 18.06 15.56 1.38
C SER A 26 18.65 16.33 2.58
N ASP A 27 17.79 16.79 3.48
CA ASP A 27 18.16 17.45 4.75
C ASP A 27 18.31 16.45 5.92
N GLU A 28 18.23 15.15 5.63
CA GLU A 28 18.32 14.04 6.58
C GLU A 28 17.29 14.05 7.71
N SER A 29 16.25 14.87 7.59
CA SER A 29 15.27 15.09 8.67
C SER A 29 14.19 14.00 8.75
N ARG A 30 13.90 13.30 7.65
CA ARG A 30 12.82 12.31 7.61
C ARG A 30 12.98 11.25 6.51
N TRP A 31 12.39 10.08 6.76
CA TRP A 31 12.22 9.06 5.74
C TRP A 31 10.99 9.34 4.87
N ILE A 32 11.13 9.22 3.55
CA ILE A 32 10.08 9.44 2.56
C ILE A 32 9.83 8.13 1.81
N ARG A 33 8.57 7.68 1.76
CA ARG A 33 8.17 6.46 1.03
C ARG A 33 8.29 6.67 -0.48
N TYR A 34 8.78 5.65 -1.18
CA TYR A 34 8.94 5.68 -2.64
C TYR A 34 8.96 4.27 -3.22
N GLY A 35 8.18 4.04 -4.26
CA GLY A 35 7.99 2.73 -4.90
C GLY A 35 6.98 1.86 -4.15
N LEU A 36 7.16 0.54 -4.26
CA LEU A 36 6.18 -0.44 -3.80
C LEU A 36 5.92 -0.33 -2.29
N PHE A 37 4.64 -0.36 -1.94
CA PHE A 37 4.12 -0.52 -0.60
C PHE A 37 3.19 -1.73 -0.55
N VAL A 38 3.31 -2.52 0.51
CA VAL A 38 2.43 -3.63 0.82
C VAL A 38 2.05 -3.57 2.30
N ALA A 39 0.75 -3.58 2.57
CA ALA A 39 0.19 -3.87 3.88
C ALA A 39 -0.34 -5.31 3.91
N TYR A 40 -0.24 -5.95 5.06
CA TYR A 40 -0.72 -7.31 5.28
C TYR A 40 -1.76 -7.34 6.39
N HIS A 41 -2.72 -8.24 6.30
CA HIS A 41 -3.64 -8.60 7.37
C HIS A 41 -2.89 -9.35 8.49
N PRO A 42 -3.42 -9.43 9.72
CA PRO A 42 -2.82 -10.23 10.79
C PRO A 42 -2.70 -11.73 10.46
N ASN A 43 -3.48 -12.21 9.48
CA ASN A 43 -3.37 -13.58 8.98
C ASN A 43 -2.15 -13.79 8.06
N GLY A 44 -1.52 -12.72 7.56
CA GLY A 44 -0.34 -12.72 6.68
C GLY A 44 -0.65 -12.55 5.19
N LYS A 45 -1.93 -12.48 4.80
CA LYS A 45 -2.34 -12.16 3.42
C LYS A 45 -2.24 -10.67 3.18
N ILE A 46 -2.08 -10.27 1.92
CA ILE A 46 -2.07 -8.85 1.53
C ILE A 46 -3.41 -8.22 1.91
N ALA A 47 -3.34 -7.05 2.54
CA ALA A 47 -4.46 -6.19 2.83
C ALA A 47 -4.57 -5.04 1.85
N SER A 48 -3.43 -4.52 1.40
CA SER A 48 -3.36 -3.39 0.49
C SER A 48 -2.01 -3.36 -0.23
N GLU A 49 -1.97 -2.96 -1.48
CA GLU A 49 -0.74 -2.71 -2.20
C GLU A 49 -0.88 -1.60 -3.23
N GLY A 50 0.23 -0.92 -3.49
CA GLY A 50 0.32 0.15 -4.47
C GLY A 50 1.71 0.78 -4.46
N ASN A 51 1.85 1.96 -5.05
CA ASN A 51 3.12 2.68 -5.06
C ASN A 51 3.01 4.02 -4.35
N TYR A 52 4.13 4.46 -3.80
CA TYR A 52 4.33 5.81 -3.32
C TYR A 52 5.29 6.57 -4.23
N GLU A 53 5.05 7.86 -4.40
CA GLU A 53 5.98 8.82 -4.98
C GLU A 53 6.08 10.02 -4.06
N HIS A 54 7.31 10.35 -3.65
CA HIS A 54 7.61 11.46 -2.74
C HIS A 54 6.77 11.49 -1.44
N GLY A 55 6.39 10.32 -0.93
CA GLY A 55 5.63 10.18 0.32
C GLY A 55 4.12 10.11 0.14
N SER A 56 3.59 10.28 -1.07
CA SER A 56 2.17 10.19 -1.41
C SER A 56 1.85 8.99 -2.30
N GLU A 57 0.65 8.43 -2.19
CA GLU A 57 0.16 7.33 -3.02
C GLU A 57 0.12 7.76 -4.50
N GLN A 58 0.52 6.86 -5.40
CA GLN A 58 0.62 7.15 -6.83
C GLN A 58 0.35 5.90 -7.69
N GLY A 59 -0.51 6.06 -8.69
CA GLY A 59 -0.88 5.01 -9.64
C GLY A 59 -1.89 4.01 -9.08
N LEU A 60 -1.89 2.80 -9.65
CA LEU A 60 -2.82 1.74 -9.27
C LEU A 60 -2.66 1.33 -7.80
N TRP A 61 -3.79 1.22 -7.13
CA TRP A 61 -3.90 0.77 -5.75
C TRP A 61 -4.96 -0.31 -5.64
N ARG A 62 -4.67 -1.34 -4.85
CA ARG A 62 -5.54 -2.49 -4.64
C ARG A 62 -5.66 -2.79 -3.16
N ASP A 63 -6.89 -2.87 -2.68
CA ASP A 63 -7.21 -3.33 -1.33
C ASP A 63 -7.85 -4.72 -1.40
N PHE A 64 -7.60 -5.54 -0.38
CA PHE A 64 -8.02 -6.93 -0.34
C PHE A 64 -8.69 -7.27 0.99
N HIS A 65 -9.71 -8.10 0.93
CA HIS A 65 -10.37 -8.69 2.09
C HIS A 65 -9.44 -9.68 2.80
N GLU A 66 -9.73 -10.01 4.06
CA GLU A 66 -8.93 -10.99 4.82
C GLU A 66 -8.85 -12.37 4.16
N ASN A 67 -9.82 -12.72 3.31
CA ASN A 67 -9.80 -13.96 2.55
C ASN A 67 -8.85 -13.92 1.34
N GLY A 68 -8.33 -12.75 0.96
CA GLY A 68 -7.43 -12.51 -0.16
C GLY A 68 -8.13 -12.10 -1.46
N LYS A 69 -9.47 -11.96 -1.46
CA LYS A 69 -10.20 -11.45 -2.62
C LYS A 69 -10.07 -9.93 -2.67
N LEU A 70 -10.10 -9.38 -3.89
CA LEU A 70 -10.07 -7.94 -4.12
C LEU A 70 -11.28 -7.29 -3.43
N ALA A 71 -11.03 -6.20 -2.72
CA ALA A 71 -12.03 -5.40 -2.01
C ALA A 71 -12.26 -4.07 -2.72
N ALA A 72 -11.18 -3.44 -3.18
CA ALA A 72 -11.25 -2.22 -3.96
C ALA A 72 -10.06 -2.10 -4.90
N GLU A 73 -10.25 -1.39 -6.01
CA GLU A 73 -9.19 -1.04 -6.95
C GLU A 73 -9.49 0.31 -7.58
N GLY A 74 -8.47 1.16 -7.66
CA GLY A 74 -8.55 2.46 -8.29
C GLY A 74 -7.16 3.07 -8.43
N GLU A 75 -7.11 4.35 -8.80
CA GLU A 75 -5.86 5.08 -8.97
C GLU A 75 -5.74 6.19 -7.93
N TYR A 76 -4.51 6.41 -7.47
CA TYR A 76 -4.13 7.60 -6.72
C TYR A 76 -3.25 8.51 -7.56
N GLN A 77 -3.38 9.82 -7.34
CA GLN A 77 -2.44 10.82 -7.83
C GLN A 77 -2.11 11.78 -6.70
N ALA A 78 -0.82 11.86 -6.34
CA ALA A 78 -0.34 12.70 -5.25
C ALA A 78 -1.09 12.52 -3.91
N GLY A 79 -1.54 11.30 -3.61
CA GLY A 79 -2.27 10.96 -2.38
C GLY A 79 -3.79 11.16 -2.47
N GLU A 80 -4.30 11.62 -3.60
CA GLU A 80 -5.74 11.77 -3.84
C GLU A 80 -6.29 10.64 -4.71
N GLN A 81 -7.45 10.10 -4.35
CA GLN A 81 -8.15 9.12 -5.19
C GLN A 81 -8.63 9.80 -6.47
N ILE A 82 -8.31 9.22 -7.62
CA ILE A 82 -8.74 9.71 -8.92
C ILE A 82 -9.45 8.61 -9.71
N GLY A 83 -10.24 9.03 -10.70
CA GLY A 83 -10.97 8.13 -11.58
C GLY A 83 -12.09 7.38 -10.85
N ASN A 84 -12.52 6.27 -11.45
CA ASN A 84 -13.58 5.44 -10.91
C ASN A 84 -12.98 4.30 -10.10
N TRP A 85 -13.33 4.25 -8.82
CA TRP A 85 -13.00 3.13 -7.95
C TRP A 85 -14.02 2.01 -8.12
N LYS A 86 -13.51 0.79 -8.19
CA LYS A 86 -14.33 -0.42 -8.19
C LYS A 86 -14.26 -1.04 -6.81
N TYR A 87 -15.40 -1.56 -6.35
CA TYR A 87 -15.54 -2.15 -5.03
C TYR A 87 -16.19 -3.53 -5.17
N TRP A 88 -15.74 -4.47 -4.35
CA TRP A 88 -16.25 -5.82 -4.29
C TRP A 88 -16.49 -6.23 -2.84
N ASN A 89 -17.54 -7.00 -2.60
CA ASN A 89 -17.80 -7.60 -1.30
C ASN A 89 -16.84 -8.79 -1.02
N ASN A 90 -16.92 -9.37 0.17
CA ASN A 90 -16.08 -10.51 0.57
C ASN A 90 -16.27 -11.76 -0.29
N GLU A 91 -17.32 -11.83 -1.11
CA GLU A 91 -17.56 -12.92 -2.07
C GLU A 91 -16.90 -12.66 -3.43
N GLY A 92 -16.43 -11.44 -3.68
CA GLY A 92 -15.86 -11.00 -4.96
C GLY A 92 -16.90 -10.47 -5.93
N VAL A 93 -18.10 -10.11 -5.45
CA VAL A 93 -19.17 -9.53 -6.25
C VAL A 93 -19.08 -8.01 -6.16
N SER A 94 -18.93 -7.33 -7.30
CA SER A 94 -19.05 -5.88 -7.41
C SER A 94 -20.51 -5.51 -7.64
N GLU A 95 -21.01 -4.53 -6.91
CA GLU A 95 -22.26 -3.87 -7.27
C GLU A 95 -22.00 -2.99 -8.49
N GLY A 96 -22.78 -3.19 -9.55
CA GLY A 96 -22.73 -2.43 -10.79
C GLY A 96 -23.85 -1.41 -10.85
#